data_AF-A0A9E7GCA7-F1
#
_entry.id   AF-A0A9E7GCA7-F1
#
_cell.length_a   1.000
_cell.length_b   1.000
_cell.length_c   1.000
_cell.angle_alpha   90.00
_cell.angle_beta   90.00
_cell.angle_gamma   90.00
#
_symmetry.space_group_name_H-M   'P 1'
#
loop_
_entity.id
_entity.type
_entity.pdbx_description
1 polymer ?
#
loop_
_entity_poly.entity_id
_entity_poly.type
_entity_poly.pdbx_seq_one_letter_code
_entity_poly.pdbx_strand_id
1 'polypeptide(L)'
;MRKVFFSNNDKYPLKHIFHIIKREVSYEPTIQCNTKSGQQQQLYQVHICISKQGNKFINHKVSIKRKYTSPEIVFPPVPNF
;
A
#
# COMPACT_ATOMS: atom_id res chain seq x y z
N MET A 1 -2.81 9.89 -19.09
CA MET A 1 -3.37 8.54 -18.81
C MET A 1 -3.34 8.25 -17.32
N ARG A 2 -4.47 7.89 -16.70
CA ARG A 2 -4.47 7.35 -15.33
C ARG A 2 -3.86 5.94 -15.39
N LYS A 3 -2.72 5.72 -14.73
CA LYS A 3 -2.21 4.36 -14.51
C LYS A 3 -3.08 3.71 -13.45
N VAL A 4 -3.65 2.55 -13.78
CA VAL A 4 -4.52 1.75 -12.91
C VAL A 4 -3.72 0.57 -12.38
N PHE A 5 -3.94 0.20 -11.12
CA PHE A 5 -3.37 -0.99 -10.51
C PHE A 5 -4.43 -2.09 -10.47
N PHE A 6 -4.11 -3.24 -11.03
CA PHE A 6 -4.99 -4.40 -11.01
C PHE A 6 -4.46 -5.44 -10.02
N SER A 7 -5.39 -6.10 -9.34
CA SER A 7 -5.13 -7.24 -8.47
C SER A 7 -4.98 -8.51 -9.31
N ASN A 8 -3.85 -8.62 -10.03
CA ASN A 8 -3.61 -9.65 -11.04
C ASN A 8 -2.23 -10.32 -10.90
N ASN A 9 -1.62 -10.28 -9.72
CA ASN A 9 -0.25 -10.74 -9.43
C ASN A 9 0.87 -9.96 -10.12
N ASP A 10 0.56 -8.82 -10.75
CA ASP A 10 1.59 -7.93 -11.30
C ASP A 10 2.46 -7.33 -10.19
N LYS A 11 3.69 -7.00 -10.56
CA LYS A 11 4.65 -6.29 -9.72
C LYS A 11 4.56 -4.80 -9.99
N TYR A 12 4.51 -4.04 -8.92
CA TYR A 12 4.40 -2.60 -9.00
C TYR A 12 5.51 -1.94 -8.18
N PRO A 13 6.20 -0.92 -8.75
CA PRO A 13 7.13 -0.11 -7.98
C PRO A 13 6.44 0.55 -6.79
N LEU A 14 7.00 0.40 -5.60
CA LEU A 14 6.45 1.03 -4.39
C LEU A 14 6.26 2.53 -4.55
N LYS A 15 7.25 3.20 -5.16
CA LYS A 15 7.17 4.64 -5.46
C LYS A 15 5.91 5.03 -6.23
N HIS A 16 5.46 4.15 -7.13
CA HIS A 16 4.29 4.39 -7.96
C HIS A 16 3.00 4.20 -7.16
N ILE A 17 2.93 3.16 -6.31
CA ILE A 17 1.82 2.93 -5.38
C ILE A 17 1.68 4.13 -4.42
N PHE A 18 2.79 4.52 -3.77
CA PHE A 18 2.83 5.68 -2.88
C PHE A 18 2.35 6.96 -3.57
N HIS A 19 2.85 7.23 -4.77
CA HIS A 19 2.51 8.44 -5.52
C HIS A 19 1.01 8.48 -5.86
N ILE A 20 0.45 7.38 -6.37
CA ILE A 20 -0.96 7.36 -6.76
C ILE A 20 -1.88 7.49 -5.55
N ILE A 21 -1.65 6.75 -4.47
CA ILE A 21 -2.47 6.87 -3.27
C ILE A 21 -2.36 8.29 -2.70
N LYS A 22 -1.14 8.86 -2.61
CA LYS A 22 -0.96 10.25 -2.16
C LYS A 22 -1.69 11.24 -3.06
N ARG A 23 -1.71 11.04 -4.38
CA ARG A 23 -2.43 11.91 -5.32
C ARG A 23 -3.94 11.85 -5.12
N GLU A 24 -4.50 10.65 -4.96
CA GLU A 24 -5.95 10.47 -4.86
C GLU A 24 -6.50 10.86 -3.48
N VAL A 25 -5.74 10.61 -2.41
CA VAL A 25 -6.20 10.87 -1.03
C VAL A 25 -5.66 12.20 -0.48
N SER A 26 -4.65 12.82 -1.12
CA SER A 26 -3.93 14.01 -0.64
C SER A 26 -3.08 13.84 0.63
N TYR A 27 -2.94 12.61 1.13
CA TYR A 27 -2.17 12.29 2.35
C TYR A 27 -1.19 11.14 2.13
N GLU A 28 -0.12 11.10 2.92
CA GLU A 28 0.90 10.06 2.82
C GLU A 28 0.41 8.73 3.43
N PRO A 29 0.26 7.66 2.64
CA PRO A 29 -0.08 6.36 3.19
C PRO A 29 1.15 5.70 3.81
N THR A 30 0.93 4.76 4.73
CA THR A 30 1.94 3.77 5.14
C THR A 30 1.59 2.42 4.51
N ILE A 31 2.51 1.84 3.74
CA ILE A 31 2.32 0.56 3.06
C ILE A 31 2.92 -0.57 3.90
N GLN A 32 2.07 -1.53 4.25
CA GLN A 32 2.48 -2.77 4.90
C GLN A 32 2.42 -3.92 3.90
N CYS A 33 3.48 -4.71 3.89
CA CYS A 33 3.56 -5.91 3.07
C CYS A 33 3.43 -7.14 3.95
N ASN A 34 3.05 -8.26 3.35
CA ASN A 34 3.34 -9.56 3.92
C ASN A 34 4.10 -10.40 2.88
N THR A 35 4.63 -11.53 3.34
CA THR A 35 5.36 -12.47 2.50
C THR A 35 4.76 -13.84 2.77
N LYS A 36 4.34 -14.55 1.73
CA LYS A 36 4.11 -15.99 1.83
C LYS A 36 5.48 -16.68 1.73
N SER A 37 5.74 -17.72 2.52
CA SER A 37 7.08 -18.34 2.61
C SER A 37 7.67 -18.63 1.22
N GLY A 38 8.90 -18.17 0.98
CA GLY A 38 9.60 -18.32 -0.30
C GLY A 38 9.10 -17.45 -1.46
N GLN A 39 8.15 -16.54 -1.23
CA GLN A 39 7.55 -15.70 -2.27
C GLN A 39 7.97 -14.23 -2.13
N GLN A 40 7.66 -13.44 -3.16
CA GLN A 40 7.88 -12.00 -3.13
C GLN A 40 6.97 -11.31 -2.10
N GLN A 41 7.39 -10.15 -1.62
CA GLN A 41 6.55 -9.30 -0.79
C GLN A 41 5.34 -8.82 -1.59
N GLN A 42 4.17 -8.93 -0.98
CA GLN A 42 2.91 -8.54 -1.59
C GLN A 42 2.24 -7.44 -0.77
N LEU A 43 1.46 -6.60 -1.45
CA LEU A 43 0.62 -5.58 -0.84
C LEU A 43 -0.37 -6.26 0.10
N TYR A 44 -0.37 -5.85 1.38
CA TYR A 44 -1.24 -6.42 2.41
C TYR A 44 -2.17 -5.38 3.00
N GLN A 45 -1.64 -4.27 3.52
CA GLN A 45 -2.45 -3.21 4.11
C GLN A 45 -1.94 -1.83 3.68
N VAL A 46 -2.89 -0.92 3.48
CA VAL A 46 -2.65 0.51 3.30
C VAL A 46 -3.20 1.22 4.53
N HIS A 47 -2.35 1.95 5.22
CA HIS A 47 -2.74 2.71 6.41
C HIS A 47 -2.77 4.19 6.08
N ILE A 48 -3.88 4.86 6.39
CA ILE A 48 -4.05 6.31 6.26
C ILE A 48 -4.45 6.84 7.63
N CYS A 49 -3.80 7.92 8.07
CA CYS A 49 -4.04 8.47 9.41
C CYS A 49 -5.22 9.44 9.40
N ILE A 50 -6.01 9.39 10.48
CA ILE A 50 -7.09 10.33 10.75
C ILE A 50 -6.76 11.15 12.00
N SER A 51 -7.29 12.37 12.09
CA SER A 51 -7.19 13.21 13.28
C SER A 51 -7.76 12.50 14.50
N LYS A 52 -7.34 12.91 15.70
CA LYS A 52 -7.89 12.37 16.95
C LYS A 52 -9.41 12.57 17.04
N GLN A 53 -9.95 13.58 16.39
CA GLN A 53 -11.39 13.88 16.31
C GLN A 53 -12.12 13.04 15.26
N GLY A 54 -11.41 12.25 14.44
CA GLY A 54 -12.02 11.37 13.45
C GLY A 54 -12.66 12.09 12.25
N ASN A 55 -12.35 13.37 12.03
CA ASN A 55 -13.06 14.21 11.05
C ASN A 55 -12.21 14.64 9.85
N LYS A 56 -10.90 14.35 9.84
CA LYS A 56 -10.01 14.69 8.73
C LYS A 56 -8.83 13.75 8.66
N PHE A 57 -8.40 13.40 7.46
CA PHE A 57 -7.12 12.72 7.26
C PHE A 57 -5.95 13.65 7.60
N ILE A 58 -4.81 13.07 8.00
CA ILE A 58 -3.59 13.79 8.38
C ILE A 58 -2.33 13.07 7.90
N ASN A 59 -1.24 13.81 7.70
CA ASN A 59 0.07 13.23 7.42
C ASN A 59 0.74 12.79 8.73
N HIS A 60 0.75 11.47 8.99
CA HIS A 60 1.43 10.90 10.13
C HIS A 60 2.01 9.53 9.79
N LYS A 61 3.23 9.24 10.27
CA LYS A 61 3.90 7.95 10.02
C LYS A 61 3.45 6.93 11.06
N VAL A 62 2.88 5.82 10.58
CA VAL A 62 2.50 4.69 11.44
C VAL A 62 3.69 3.75 11.63
N SER A 63 3.96 3.33 12.86
CA SER A 63 4.92 2.26 13.12
C SER A 63 4.28 0.90 12.82
N ILE A 64 4.76 0.23 11.78
CA ILE A 64 4.28 -1.10 11.35
C ILE A 64 5.42 -2.13 11.41
N LYS A 65 5.09 -3.38 11.77
CA LYS A 65 6.07 -4.48 11.91
C LYS A 65 6.56 -5.03 10.57
N ARG A 66 5.72 -5.04 9.53
CA ARG A 66 6.01 -5.69 8.23
C ARG A 66 6.18 -4.66 7.12
N LYS A 67 7.28 -3.92 7.18
CA LYS A 67 7.67 -3.01 6.11
C LYS A 67 8.15 -3.79 4.89
N TYR A 68 8.01 -3.16 3.74
CA TYR A 68 8.65 -3.62 2.52
C TYR A 68 10.18 -3.58 2.66
N THR A 69 10.85 -4.49 1.97
CA THR A 69 12.31 -4.59 1.82
C THR A 69 12.72 -4.62 0.35
N SER A 70 11.78 -4.83 -0.57
CA SER A 70 11.95 -4.76 -2.02
C SER A 70 11.45 -3.41 -2.57
N PRO A 71 12.04 -2.83 -3.63
CA PRO A 71 11.53 -1.63 -4.29
C PRO A 71 10.21 -1.85 -5.06
N GLU A 72 9.84 -3.11 -5.28
CA GLU A 72 8.60 -3.52 -5.95
C GLU A 72 7.88 -4.59 -5.14
N ILE A 73 6.55 -4.56 -5.18
CA ILE A 73 5.70 -5.53 -4.48
C ILE A 73 4.62 -6.08 -5.41
N VAL A 74 4.14 -7.29 -5.12
CA VAL A 74 3.05 -7.93 -5.86
C VAL A 74 1.70 -7.43 -5.39
N PHE A 75 0.74 -7.20 -6.29
CA PHE A 75 -0.67 -7.00 -5.92
C PHE A 75 -1.48 -8.27 -6.23
N PRO A 76 -1.75 -9.12 -5.22
CA PRO A 76 -2.40 -10.40 -5.45
C PRO A 76 -3.88 -10.22 -5.85
N PRO A 77 -4.47 -11.18 -6.59
CA PRO A 77 -5.90 -11.21 -6.84
C PRO A 77 -6.69 -11.33 -5.54
N VAL A 78 -7.91 -10.78 -5.56
CA VAL A 78 -8.84 -10.94 -4.45
C VAL A 78 -9.20 -12.44 -4.36
N PRO A 79 -9.05 -13.07 -3.19
CA PRO A 79 -9.42 -14.48 -3.04
C PRO A 79 -10.91 -14.67 -3.30
N ASN A 80 -11.27 -15.74 -4.02
CA ASN A 80 -12.65 -16.24 -4.02
C ASN A 80 -12.85 -17.03 -2.72
N PHE A 81 -13.82 -16.62 -1.90
CA PHE A 81 -14.20 -17.31 -0.67
C PHE A 81 -15.47 -18.12 -0.89
#